data_AF-A0A258C8J3-F1
#
_entry.id   AF-A0A258C8J3-F1
#
_cell.length_a   1.000
_cell.length_b   1.000
_cell.length_c   1.000
_cell.angle_alpha   90.00
_cell.angle_beta   90.00
_cell.angle_gamma   90.00
#
_symmetry.space_group_name_H-M   'P 1'
#
loop_
_entity.id
_entity.type
_entity.pdbx_description
1 polymer ?
#
loop_
_entity_poly.entity_id
_entity_poly.type
_entity_poly.pdbx_seq_one_letter_code
_entity_poly.pdbx_strand_id
1 'polypeptide(L)' 'MAALYILIPVAIVLVALAIWVFFWAVDTGQYDDLDGPAHSILFDDEDPKHQAGIEQAAQNDEENPKRD' A
#
# COMPACT_ATOMS: atom_id res chain seq x y z
N MET A 1 -2.69 14.07 -46.67
CA MET A 1 -3.48 15.20 -46.16
C MET A 1 -4.79 14.78 -45.47
N ALA A 2 -5.47 13.70 -45.87
CA ALA A 2 -6.72 13.27 -45.22
C ALA A 2 -6.56 12.75 -43.78
N ALA A 3 -5.46 12.04 -43.47
CA ALA A 3 -5.26 11.40 -42.17
C ALA A 3 -5.23 12.40 -40.99
N LEU A 4 -4.72 13.61 -41.20
CA LEU A 4 -4.64 14.64 -40.14
C LEU A 4 -6.03 15.05 -39.64
N TYR A 5 -7.05 15.05 -40.51
CA TYR A 5 -8.42 15.38 -40.11
C TYR A 5 -9.06 14.34 -39.19
N ILE A 6 -8.56 13.10 -39.20
CA ILE A 6 -9.00 12.03 -38.29
C ILE A 6 -8.09 11.98 -37.06
N LEU A 7 -6.78 12.13 -37.26
CA LEU A 7 -5.79 11.98 -36.20
C LEU A 7 -5.90 13.08 -35.14
N ILE A 8 -6.15 14.34 -35.54
CA ILE A 8 -6.28 15.47 -34.62
C ILE A 8 -7.46 15.28 -33.63
N PRO A 9 -8.71 15.03 -34.08
CA PRO A 9 -9.81 14.83 -33.14
C PRO A 9 -9.64 13.57 -32.29
N VAL A 10 -9.09 12.48 -32.84
CA VAL A 10 -8.78 11.27 -32.07
C VAL A 10 -7.77 11.59 -30.95
N ALA A 11 -6.70 12.33 -31.25
CA ALA A 11 -5.71 12.73 -30.26
C ALA A 11 -6.34 13.60 -29.15
N ILE A 12 -7.22 14.55 -29.51
CA ILE A 12 -7.93 15.38 -28.52
C ILE A 12 -8.79 14.51 -27.59
N VAL A 13 -9.54 13.55 -28.15
CA VAL A 13 -10.37 12.62 -27.36
C VAL A 13 -9.50 11.77 -26.43
N LEU A 14 -8.38 11.25 -26.91
CA LEU A 14 -7.46 10.46 -26.09
C LEU A 14 -6.86 11.28 -24.94
N VAL A 15 -6.45 12.52 -25.20
CA VAL A 15 -5.94 13.42 -24.16
C VAL A 15 -7.03 13.76 -23.14
N ALA A 16 -8.25 14.06 -23.59
CA ALA A 16 -9.37 14.33 -22.70
C ALA A 16 -9.71 13.13 -21.81
N LEU A 17 -9.68 11.92 -22.39
CA LEU A 17 -9.93 10.68 -21.66
C LEU A 17 -8.83 10.39 -20.65
N ALA A 18 -7.56 10.60 -21.01
CA ALA A 18 -6.43 10.47 -20.09
C ALA A 18 -6.54 11.44 -18.91
N ILE A 19 -6.89 12.70 -19.17
CA ILE A 19 -7.11 13.71 -18.11
C ILE A 19 -8.28 13.29 -17.21
N TRP A 20 -9.39 12.84 -17.79
CA TRP A 20 -10.55 12.38 -17.03
C TRP A 20 -10.22 11.19 -16.11
N VAL A 21 -9.52 10.17 -16.62
CA VAL A 21 -9.06 9.01 -15.83
C VAL A 21 -8.09 9.45 -14.73
N PHE A 22 -7.18 10.38 -15.03
CA PHE A 22 -6.23 10.90 -14.04
C PHE A 22 -6.96 11.56 -12.86
N PHE A 23 -7.91 12.45 -13.11
CA PHE A 23 -8.68 13.08 -12.03
C PHE A 23 -9.52 12.07 -11.25
N TRP A 24 -10.16 11.11 -11.93
CA TRP A 24 -10.89 10.03 -11.26
C TRP A 24 -9.99 9.22 -10.33
N ALA A 25 -8.78 8.86 -10.77
CA ALA A 25 -7.82 8.10 -9.95
C ALA A 25 -7.35 8.91 -8.72
N VAL A 26 -7.11 10.21 -8.88
CA VAL A 26 -6.75 11.12 -7.78
C VAL A 26 -7.88 11.21 -6.75
N ASP A 27 -9.13 11.39 -7.20
CA ASP A 27 -10.31 11.48 -6.33
C ASP A 27 -10.63 10.15 -5.63
N THR A 28 -10.16 9.02 -6.15
CA THR A 28 -10.40 7.68 -5.58
C THR A 28 -9.57 7.42 -4.30
N GLY A 29 -8.83 8.41 -3.79
CA GLY A 29 -8.19 8.32 -2.47
C GLY A 29 -7.01 7.33 -2.42
N GLN A 30 -6.38 7.03 -3.56
CA GLN A 30 -5.19 6.16 -3.65
C GLN A 30 -4.04 6.59 -2.71
N TYR A 31 -4.02 7.86 -2.29
CA TYR A 31 -2.98 8.43 -1.44
C TYR A 31 -3.28 8.32 0.06
N ASP A 32 -4.49 7.92 0.45
CA ASP A 32 -4.91 7.83 1.86
C ASP A 32 -4.26 6.63 2.58
N ASP A 33 -3.75 5.65 1.82
CA ASP A 33 -3.08 4.45 2.36
C ASP A 33 -1.54 4.52 2.26
N LEU A 34 -0.97 5.68 1.94
CA LEU A 34 0.49 5.88 1.98
C LEU A 34 1.04 6.05 3.41
N ASP A 35 0.15 6.31 4.38
CA ASP A 35 0.49 6.40 5.81
C ASP A 35 0.51 5.02 6.51
N GLY A 36 0.04 3.96 5.84
CA GLY A 36 -0.15 2.62 6.44
C GLY A 36 1.12 1.91 6.94
N PRO A 37 2.24 1.89 6.20
CA PRO A 37 3.41 1.08 6.59
C PRO A 37 4.36 1.76 7.60
N ALA A 38 4.35 3.09 7.68
CA ALA A 38 5.29 3.83 8.53
C ALA A 38 4.90 3.81 10.01
N HIS A 39 3.60 3.65 10.30
CA HIS A 39 3.10 3.63 11.67
C HIS A 39 3.13 2.23 12.31
N SER A 40 3.07 1.15 11.53
CA SER A 40 3.18 -0.20 12.10
C SER A 40 4.57 -0.46 12.68
N ILE A 41 5.63 -0.02 12.00
CA ILE A 41 7.00 -0.35 12.41
C ILE A 41 7.45 0.29 13.74
N LEU A 42 6.79 1.36 14.18
CA LEU A 42 7.10 2.06 15.44
C LEU A 42 6.24 1.56 16.62
N PHE A 43 5.09 0.96 16.36
CA PHE A 43 4.13 0.50 17.37
C PHE A 43 3.92 -1.02 17.38
N ASP A 44 4.64 -1.78 16.55
CA ASP A 44 4.58 -3.26 16.52
C ASP A 44 4.96 -3.90 17.88
N ASP A 45 5.75 -3.21 18.71
CA ASP A 45 6.14 -3.64 20.06
C ASP A 45 4.96 -3.60 21.08
N GLU A 46 3.92 -2.81 20.79
CA GLU A 46 2.70 -2.70 21.60
C GLU A 46 1.57 -3.62 21.10
N ASP A 47 1.76 -4.36 19.99
CA ASP A 47 0.76 -5.32 19.51
C ASP A 47 0.63 -6.49 20.52
N PRO A 48 -0.56 -6.73 21.10
CA PRO A 48 -0.78 -7.84 22.02
C PRO A 48 -0.44 -9.22 21.42
N LYS A 49 -0.46 -9.37 20.09
CA LYS A 49 0.00 -10.58 19.40
C LYS A 49 1.51 -10.75 19.47
N HIS A 50 2.26 -9.65 19.42
CA HIS A 50 3.72 -9.67 19.54
C HIS A 50 4.13 -10.02 20.98
N GLN A 51 3.47 -9.42 21.97
CA GLN A 51 3.70 -9.72 23.40
C GLN A 51 3.41 -11.18 23.74
N ALA A 52 2.31 -11.75 23.22
CA ALA A 52 1.99 -13.16 23.41
C ALA A 52 3.06 -14.11 22.82
N GLY A 53 3.72 -13.71 21.73
CA GLY A 53 4.83 -14.45 21.13
C GLY A 53 6.10 -14.42 22.00
N ILE A 54 6.41 -13.27 22.60
CA ILE A 54 7.55 -13.10 23.51
C ILE A 54 7.34 -13.89 24.81
N GLU A 55 6.13 -13.86 25.38
CA GLU A 55 5.78 -14.63 26.57
C GLU A 55 5.86 -16.15 26.32
N GLN A 56 5.41 -16.63 25.16
CA GLN A 56 5.53 -18.03 24.78
C GLN A 56 6.99 -18.44 24.55
N ALA A 57 7.81 -17.57 23.95
CA ALA A 57 9.24 -17.84 23.78
C ALA A 57 9.95 -17.95 25.15
N ALA A 58 9.67 -17.02 26.06
CA ALA A 58 10.22 -17.03 27.42
C ALA A 58 9.79 -18.28 28.23
N GLN A 59 8.52 -18.69 28.15
CA GLN A 59 8.03 -19.90 28.82
C GLN A 59 8.68 -21.18 28.28
N ASN A 60 8.87 -21.27 26.96
CA ASN A 60 9.52 -22.44 26.36
C ASN A 60 11.00 -22.59 26.75
N ASP A 61 11.69 -21.48 27.01
CA ASP A 61 13.09 -21.47 27.46
C ASP A 61 13.21 -21.78 28.97
N GLU A 62 12.25 -21.36 29.79
CA GLU A 62 12.16 -21.77 31.21
C GLU A 62 11.75 -23.25 31.37
N GLU A 63 10.83 -23.75 30.53
CA GLU A 63 10.36 -25.13 30.57
C GLU A 63 11.42 -26.12 30.04
N ASN A 64 12.28 -25.69 29.11
CA ASN A 64 13.31 -26.54 28.51
C ASN A 64 14.72 -25.94 28.58
N PRO A 65 15.38 -25.96 29.75
CA PRO A 65 16.69 -25.33 29.98
C PRO A 65 17.87 -26.09 29.35
N LYS A 66 17.65 -26.95 28.34
CA LYS A 66 18.64 -27.88 27.77
C LYS A 66 18.88 -27.70 26.27
N ARG A 67 18.69 -26.49 25.75
CA ARG A 67 18.93 -26.13 24.36
C ARG A 67 20.34 -25.57 24.18
N ASP A 68 21.34 -26.39 24.48
CA ASP A 68 22.77 -26.13 24.22
C ASP A 68 23.34 -27.22 23.31
#